data_AF-A0A2S0XHM9-F1
#
_entry.id   AF-A0A2S0XHM9-F1
#
_cell.length_a   1.000
_cell.length_b   1.000
_cell.length_c   1.000
_cell.angle_alpha   90.00
_cell.angle_beta   90.00
_cell.angle_gamma   90.00
#
_symmetry.space_group_name_H-M   'P 1'
#
loop_
_entity.id
_entity.type
_entity.pdbx_description
1 polymer ?
#
loop_
_entity_poly.entity_id
_entity_poly.type
_entity_poly.pdbx_seq_one_letter_code
_entity_poly.pdbx_strand_id
1 'polypeptide(L)'
;MTAWAWGFGWSDDAIDVTTRSLMNLAMIGALGQMHEWKIHCRAAMNANGVTKEQVRAAIHVVAIYCGVPRALECFRVAQEVMAEQAAN
;
A
#
# COMPACT_ATOMS: atom_id res chain seq x y z
N MET A 1 -13.14 6.16 15.55
CA MET A 1 -12.90 6.13 14.09
C MET A 1 -12.06 4.93 13.66
N THR A 2 -10.97 4.58 14.35
CA THR A 2 -10.17 3.38 14.01
C THR A 2 -10.98 2.08 14.07
N ALA A 3 -11.81 1.88 15.10
CA ALA A 3 -12.70 0.71 15.19
C ALA A 3 -13.70 0.61 14.02
N TRP A 4 -14.10 1.74 13.42
CA TRP A 4 -14.96 1.75 12.24
C TRP A 4 -14.16 1.41 10.97
N ALA A 5 -12.94 1.91 10.84
CA ALA A 5 -12.06 1.57 9.72
C ALA A 5 -11.68 0.08 9.72
N TRP A 6 -11.22 -0.47 10.85
CA TRP A 6 -10.80 -1.88 10.97
C TRP A 6 -11.97 -2.86 11.10
N GLY A 7 -13.12 -2.39 11.59
CA GLY A 7 -14.38 -3.13 11.54
C GLY A 7 -14.98 -3.02 10.15
N PHE A 8 -15.90 -2.08 9.95
CA PHE A 8 -16.65 -1.92 8.70
C PHE A 8 -15.78 -1.85 7.43
N GLY A 9 -14.68 -1.10 7.45
CA GLY A 9 -13.85 -0.89 6.25
C GLY A 9 -13.01 -2.09 5.82
N TRP A 10 -12.69 -3.01 6.73
CA TRP A 10 -11.86 -4.21 6.44
C TRP A 10 -12.62 -5.53 6.59
N SER A 11 -13.83 -5.53 7.17
CA SER A 11 -14.71 -6.70 7.30
C SER A 11 -15.69 -6.88 6.14
N ASP A 12 -15.58 -6.07 5.09
CA ASP A 12 -16.42 -6.19 3.90
C ASP A 12 -15.83 -7.25 2.96
N ASP A 13 -16.47 -8.40 2.91
CA ASP A 13 -16.01 -9.58 2.18
C ASP A 13 -16.21 -9.48 0.66
N ALA A 14 -16.83 -8.41 0.16
CA ALA A 14 -16.98 -8.19 -1.28
C ALA A 14 -15.64 -7.90 -2.00
N ILE A 15 -14.63 -7.45 -1.24
CA ILE A 15 -13.27 -7.21 -1.74
C ILE A 15 -12.30 -7.95 -0.82
N ASP A 16 -11.55 -8.89 -1.39
CA ASP A 16 -10.56 -9.66 -0.66
C ASP A 16 -9.46 -8.77 -0.07
N VAL A 17 -8.81 -9.27 0.98
CA VAL A 17 -7.84 -8.51 1.77
C VAL A 17 -6.64 -8.02 0.94
N THR A 18 -6.21 -8.80 -0.06
CA THR A 18 -5.07 -8.47 -0.93
C THR A 18 -5.45 -7.34 -1.89
N THR A 19 -6.61 -7.45 -2.54
CA THR A 19 -7.16 -6.39 -3.41
C THR A 19 -7.40 -5.10 -2.62
N ARG A 20 -7.98 -5.19 -1.42
CA ARG A 20 -8.21 -4.03 -0.54
C ARG A 20 -6.91 -3.34 -0.13
N SER A 21 -5.87 -4.12 0.17
CA SER A 21 -4.52 -3.58 0.41
C SER A 21 -3.97 -2.82 -0.79
N LEU A 22 -4.09 -3.36 -2.01
CA LEU A 22 -3.62 -2.70 -3.23
C LEU A 22 -4.36 -1.39 -3.50
N MET A 23 -5.69 -1.37 -3.29
CA MET A 23 -6.49 -0.16 -3.38
C MET A 23 -6.02 0.90 -2.38
N ASN A 24 -5.76 0.52 -1.13
CA ASN A 24 -5.23 1.45 -0.12
C ASN A 24 -3.86 2.01 -0.53
N LEU A 25 -2.95 1.18 -1.04
CA LEU A 25 -1.64 1.65 -1.51
C LEU A 25 -1.78 2.64 -2.67
N ALA A 26 -2.70 2.40 -3.61
CA ALA A 26 -2.96 3.32 -4.70
C ALA A 26 -3.55 4.65 -4.19
N MET A 27 -4.56 4.59 -3.33
CA MET A 27 -5.26 5.78 -2.81
C MET A 27 -4.35 6.64 -1.92
N ILE A 28 -3.64 6.03 -0.97
CA ILE A 28 -2.72 6.75 -0.08
C ILE A 28 -1.52 7.29 -0.87
N GLY A 29 -1.07 6.55 -1.89
CA GLY A 29 -0.01 6.96 -2.79
C GLY A 29 -0.39 8.18 -3.62
N ALA A 30 -1.62 8.19 -4.16
CA ALA A 30 -2.19 9.34 -4.87
C ALA A 30 -2.27 10.59 -3.98
N LEU A 31 -2.63 10.42 -2.70
CA LEU A 31 -2.72 11.51 -1.72
C LEU A 31 -1.35 12.02 -1.25
N GLY A 32 -0.25 11.33 -1.55
CA GLY A 32 1.10 11.71 -1.13
C GLY A 32 1.36 11.52 0.36
N GLN A 33 0.56 10.71 1.06
CA GLN A 33 0.64 10.53 2.51
C GLN A 33 1.63 9.42 2.87
N MET A 34 2.93 9.68 2.68
CA MET A 34 3.97 8.65 2.70
C MET A 34 4.19 7.99 4.07
N HIS A 35 3.91 8.68 5.18
CA HIS A 35 3.96 8.08 6.51
C HIS A 35 2.94 6.93 6.63
N GLU A 36 1.68 7.21 6.26
CA GLU A 36 0.61 6.24 6.26
C GLU A 36 0.84 5.15 5.20
N TRP A 37 1.35 5.54 4.03
CA TRP A 37 1.69 4.61 2.95
C TRP A 37 2.69 3.55 3.42
N LYS A 38 3.72 3.94 4.18
CA LYS A 38 4.72 3.01 4.74
C LYS A 38 4.07 1.97 5.65
N ILE A 39 3.17 2.40 6.54
CA ILE A 39 2.47 1.52 7.49
C ILE A 39 1.63 0.49 6.70
N HIS A 40 0.85 0.95 5.73
CA HIS A 40 0.00 0.07 4.92
C HIS A 40 0.80 -0.85 4.00
N CYS A 41 1.93 -0.40 3.46
CA CYS A 41 2.80 -1.25 2.64
C CYS A 41 3.39 -2.39 3.47
N ARG A 42 3.81 -2.12 4.71
CA ARG A 42 4.32 -3.14 5.62
C ARG A 42 3.23 -4.17 5.95
N ALA A 43 2.03 -3.72 6.32
CA ALA A 43 0.91 -4.61 6.62
C ALA A 43 0.49 -5.43 5.39
N ALA A 44 0.43 -4.79 4.21
CA ALA A 44 0.10 -5.43 2.95
C ALA A 44 1.00 -6.63 2.65
N MET A 45 2.32 -6.46 2.81
CA MET A 45 3.31 -7.51 2.52
C MET A 45 3.43 -8.55 3.62
N ASN A 46 3.35 -8.15 4.91
CA ASN A 46 3.55 -9.07 6.03
C ASN A 46 2.32 -9.94 6.34
N ALA A 47 1.13 -9.36 6.25
CA ALA A 47 -0.09 -9.99 6.78
C ALA A 47 -1.14 -10.28 5.70
N ASN A 48 -1.19 -9.47 4.63
CA ASN A 48 -2.28 -9.54 3.65
C ASN A 48 -1.86 -10.20 2.32
N GLY A 49 -0.68 -10.80 2.27
CA GLY A 49 -0.20 -11.61 1.14
C GLY A 49 0.15 -10.83 -0.13
N VAL A 50 0.29 -9.50 -0.07
CA VAL A 50 0.65 -8.69 -1.24
C VAL A 50 2.11 -8.92 -1.62
N THR A 51 2.38 -9.31 -2.87
CA THR A 51 3.74 -9.56 -3.36
C THR A 51 4.46 -8.27 -3.76
N LYS A 52 5.81 -8.35 -3.89
CA LYS A 52 6.63 -7.22 -4.38
C LYS A 52 6.20 -6.75 -5.77
N GLU A 53 5.83 -7.69 -6.64
CA GLU A 53 5.37 -7.41 -8.00
C GLU A 53 4.03 -6.66 -7.99
N GLN A 54 3.14 -7.02 -7.07
CA GLN A 54 1.85 -6.36 -6.87
C GLN A 54 2.01 -4.95 -6.29
N VAL A 55 2.92 -4.75 -5.31
CA VAL A 55 3.28 -3.40 -4.82
C VAL A 55 3.80 -2.53 -5.96
N ARG A 56 4.73 -3.05 -6.78
CA ARG A 56 5.24 -2.34 -7.96
C ARG A 56 4.10 -1.97 -8.93
N ALA A 57 3.18 -2.90 -9.20
CA ALA A 57 2.04 -2.65 -10.07
C ALA A 57 1.12 -1.54 -9.52
N ALA A 58 0.85 -1.53 -8.21
CA ALA A 58 0.07 -0.46 -7.58
C ALA A 58 0.77 0.91 -7.71
N ILE A 59 2.10 0.96 -7.54
CA ILE A 59 2.86 2.20 -7.74
C ILE A 59 2.84 2.67 -9.20
N HIS A 60 2.80 1.75 -10.17
CA HIS A 60 2.61 2.12 -11.58
C HIS A 60 1.25 2.80 -11.82
N VAL A 61 0.17 2.37 -11.14
CA VAL A 61 -1.12 3.06 -11.21
C VAL A 61 -0.97 4.50 -10.71
N VAL A 62 -0.27 4.71 -9.59
CA VAL A 62 0.03 6.06 -9.08
C VAL A 62 0.84 6.88 -10.12
N ALA A 63 1.81 6.27 -10.80
CA ALA A 63 2.60 6.96 -11.83
C ALA A 63 1.74 7.45 -13.00
N ILE A 64 0.82 6.60 -13.49
CA ILE A 64 -0.03 6.88 -14.65
C ILE A 64 -1.07 7.95 -14.31
N TYR A 65 -1.72 7.87 -13.14
CA TYR A 65 -2.86 8.73 -12.82
C TYR A 65 -2.51 9.94 -11.93
N CYS A 66 -1.40 9.90 -11.21
CA CYS A 66 -0.99 10.95 -10.27
C CYS A 66 0.40 11.52 -10.56
N GLY A 67 1.08 11.01 -11.59
CA GLY A 67 2.37 11.49 -12.08
C GLY A 67 3.58 10.76 -11.49
N VAL A 68 4.64 10.69 -12.30
CA VAL A 68 5.91 10.03 -11.94
C VAL A 68 6.51 10.54 -10.62
N PRO A 69 6.51 11.84 -10.28
CA PRO A 69 7.07 12.31 -9.01
C PRO A 69 6.42 11.65 -7.78
N ARG A 70 5.09 11.45 -7.80
CA ARG A 70 4.38 10.75 -6.71
C ARG A 70 4.76 9.28 -6.62
N ALA A 71 4.89 8.61 -7.76
CA ALA A 71 5.32 7.22 -7.80
C ALA A 71 6.75 7.04 -7.29
N LEU A 72 7.65 7.99 -7.56
CA LEU A 72 9.03 7.97 -7.04
C LEU A 72 9.06 8.05 -5.51
N GLU A 73 8.21 8.86 -4.88
CA GLU A 73 8.07 8.88 -3.42
C GLU A 73 7.62 7.50 -2.90
N CYS A 74 6.64 6.89 -3.54
CA CYS A 74 6.15 5.55 -3.18
C CYS A 74 7.24 4.49 -3.34
N PHE A 75 8.00 4.50 -4.45
CA PHE A 75 9.10 3.57 -4.69
C PHE A 75 10.20 3.68 -3.62
N ARG A 76 10.57 4.91 -3.23
CA ARG A 76 11.56 5.14 -2.18
C ARG A 76 11.12 4.50 -0.87
N VAL A 77 9.88 4.71 -0.47
CA VAL A 77 9.32 4.14 0.77
C VAL A 77 9.16 2.61 0.66
N ALA A 78 8.75 2.09 -0.49
CA ALA A 78 8.64 0.65 -0.72
C ALA A 78 10.00 -0.06 -0.54
N GLN A 79 11.08 0.54 -1.03
CA GLN A 79 12.44 0.02 -0.86
C GLN A 79 12.85 -0.05 0.62
N GLU A 80 12.53 0.99 1.41
CA GLU A 80 12.77 0.97 2.85
C GLU A 80 12.05 -0.21 3.53
N VAL A 81 10.75 -0.40 3.24
CA VAL A 81 9.98 -1.50 3.81
C VAL A 81 10.55 -2.87 3.41
N MET A 82 10.93 -3.05 2.15
CA MET A 82 11.53 -4.30 1.68
C MET A 82 12.91 -4.56 2.29
N ALA A 83 13.70 -3.52 2.55
CA ALA A 83 14.99 -3.64 3.24
C ALA A 83 14.80 -4.03 4.71
N GLU A 84 13.82 -3.44 5.40
CA GLU A 84 13.44 -3.81 6.77
C GLU A 84 13.01 -5.29 6.86
N GLN A 85 12.28 -5.80 5.87
CA GLN A 85 11.88 -7.22 5.82
C GLN A 85 13.05 -8.18 5.60
N ALA A 86 14.05 -7.78 4.79
CA ALA A 86 15.21 -8.63 4.52
C ALA A 86 16.19 -8.72 5.71
N ALA A 87 16.09 -7.79 6.67
CA ALA A 87 16.91 -7.75 7.88
C ALA A 87 16.30 -8.53 9.07
N ASN A 88 15.07 -9.04 8.93
CA ASN A 88 14.37 -9.87 9.92
C ASN A 88 14.30 -11.32 9.46
#